data_AF-A0A9P9XC78-F1
#
_entry.id   AF-A0A9P9XC78-F1
#
_cell.length_a   1.000
_cell.length_b   1.000
_cell.length_c   1.000
_cell.angle_alpha   90.00
_cell.angle_beta   90.00
_cell.angle_gamma   90.00
#
_symmetry.space_group_name_H-M   'P 1'
#
loop_
_entity.id
_entity.type
_entity.pdbx_description
1 polymer ?
#
loop_
_entity_poly.entity_id
_entity_poly.type
_entity_poly.pdbx_seq_one_letter_code
_entity_poly.pdbx_strand_id
1 'polypeptide(L)'
;MYLSVNAVTIVLVTLQFGAVHGQQPKPMILADTNRDGIVDDSDATDRAFWTPSRGAIFLPNGNPISNHELASCHDASGHLLLEPSLVAPLKTIPLEVSDDTIAHIYATPDAASERVRLFYLNDSSANPAETASWSFVDLEFTFNASHVQAGITLGIDGYEFVKDLAKWDGKVRVHFDVHANGTVVFDVVELKVAPVLNHHHLQRVSAFVSTAAKSLILYSSIFSADLMKRGRRQG
;
A
#
# COMPACT_ATOMS: atom_id res chain seq x y z
N MET A 1 -38.34 78.65 34.69
CA MET A 1 -37.23 77.69 34.49
C MET A 1 -37.84 76.34 34.15
N TYR A 2 -37.82 75.93 32.87
CA TYR A 2 -38.05 74.54 32.47
C TYR A 2 -36.98 74.21 31.42
N LEU A 3 -36.11 73.27 31.76
CA LEU A 3 -34.97 72.82 30.96
C LEU A 3 -35.43 71.79 29.93
N SER A 4 -35.02 72.01 28.68
CA SER A 4 -35.15 71.10 27.55
C SER A 4 -34.15 69.96 27.68
N VAL A 5 -34.60 68.70 27.52
CA VAL A 5 -33.73 67.52 27.50
C VAL A 5 -33.71 66.98 26.08
N ASN A 6 -32.56 67.10 25.40
CA ASN A 6 -32.33 66.52 24.07
C ASN A 6 -31.93 65.05 24.22
N ALA A 7 -32.67 64.15 23.59
CA ALA A 7 -32.33 62.73 23.53
C ALA A 7 -31.33 62.48 22.38
N VAL A 8 -30.14 61.99 22.73
CA VAL A 8 -29.14 61.53 21.77
C VAL A 8 -29.39 60.05 21.50
N THR A 9 -29.60 59.69 20.23
CA THR A 9 -29.79 58.30 19.80
C THR A 9 -28.45 57.74 19.34
N ILE A 10 -27.94 56.72 20.03
CA ILE A 10 -26.72 56.00 19.64
C ILE A 10 -27.14 54.78 18.80
N VAL A 11 -26.72 54.74 17.54
CA VAL A 11 -26.92 53.58 16.65
C VAL A 11 -25.71 52.66 16.81
N LEU A 12 -25.93 51.48 17.39
CA LEU A 12 -24.92 50.42 17.50
C LEU A 12 -24.90 49.63 16.18
N VAL A 13 -23.83 49.75 15.40
CA VAL A 13 -23.59 48.90 14.22
C VAL A 13 -22.91 47.62 14.68
N THR A 14 -23.64 46.51 14.70
CA THR A 14 -23.08 45.18 14.93
C THR A 14 -22.45 44.64 13.66
N LEU A 15 -21.12 44.65 13.58
CA LEU A 15 -20.36 43.90 12.59
C LEU A 15 -20.45 42.40 12.91
N GLN A 16 -21.27 41.67 12.15
CA GLN A 16 -21.28 40.21 12.18
C GLN A 16 -20.07 39.70 11.39
N PHE A 17 -19.01 39.32 12.10
CA PHE A 17 -17.97 38.47 11.53
C PHE A 17 -18.54 37.05 11.40
N GLY A 18 -18.98 36.69 10.19
CA GLY A 18 -19.25 35.30 9.87
C GLY A 18 -17.95 34.51 9.97
N ALA A 19 -17.88 33.56 10.90
CA ALA A 19 -16.79 32.60 10.94
C ALA A 19 -16.90 31.71 9.69
N VAL A 20 -16.09 31.99 8.68
CA VAL A 20 -15.79 31.01 7.63
C VAL A 20 -15.00 29.90 8.31
N HIS A 21 -15.69 28.84 8.74
CA HIS A 21 -15.02 27.57 9.05
C HIS A 21 -14.50 27.04 7.72
N GLY A 22 -13.30 27.49 7.33
CA GLY A 22 -12.52 26.79 6.33
C GLY A 22 -12.28 25.39 6.88
N GLN A 23 -12.92 24.40 6.25
CA GLN A 23 -12.70 23.00 6.57
C GLN A 23 -11.20 22.76 6.41
N GLN A 24 -10.50 22.56 7.52
CA GLN A 24 -9.07 22.23 7.49
C GLN A 24 -8.92 21.00 6.58
N PRO A 25 -8.10 21.09 5.52
CA PRO A 25 -7.97 19.98 4.60
C PRO A 25 -7.40 18.79 5.38
N LYS A 26 -8.07 17.64 5.25
CA LYS A 26 -7.74 16.42 5.99
C LYS A 26 -6.72 15.62 5.17
N PRO A 27 -5.66 15.05 5.77
CA PRO A 27 -4.80 14.10 5.06
C PRO A 27 -5.64 12.97 4.45
N MET A 28 -5.17 12.46 3.31
CA MET A 28 -5.81 11.36 2.61
C MET A 28 -4.75 10.48 1.98
N ILE A 29 -4.84 9.17 2.27
CA ILE A 29 -4.04 8.13 1.62
C ILE A 29 -4.97 7.21 0.83
N LEU A 30 -4.59 6.91 -0.40
CA LEU A 30 -5.32 6.11 -1.37
C LEU A 30 -4.54 4.84 -1.71
N ALA A 31 -5.29 3.81 -2.12
CA ALA A 31 -4.82 2.55 -2.68
C ALA A 31 -5.85 2.12 -3.73
N ASP A 32 -5.49 1.20 -4.65
CA ASP A 32 -6.41 0.67 -5.68
C ASP A 32 -7.51 -0.21 -5.03
N THR A 33 -8.52 0.43 -4.45
CA THR A 33 -9.59 -0.21 -3.71
C THR A 33 -10.69 -0.76 -4.61
N ASN A 34 -10.83 -0.20 -5.80
CA ASN A 34 -11.78 -0.65 -6.81
C ASN A 34 -11.23 -1.84 -7.65
N ARG A 35 -9.90 -2.09 -7.57
CA ARG A 35 -9.16 -3.18 -8.21
C ARG A 35 -9.12 -3.08 -9.74
N ASP A 36 -9.02 -1.87 -10.26
CA ASP A 36 -8.87 -1.61 -11.70
C ASP A 36 -7.39 -1.45 -12.14
N GLY A 37 -6.46 -1.48 -11.18
CA GLY A 37 -5.02 -1.35 -11.40
C GLY A 37 -4.50 0.08 -11.33
N ILE A 38 -5.34 1.08 -11.02
CA ILE A 38 -4.98 2.50 -10.99
C ILE A 38 -5.42 3.08 -9.63
N VAL A 39 -4.57 3.95 -9.04
CA VAL A 39 -4.94 4.69 -7.82
C VAL A 39 -5.42 6.08 -8.20
N ASP A 40 -6.71 6.35 -8.00
CA ASP A 40 -7.32 7.64 -8.33
C ASP A 40 -8.46 8.05 -7.38
N ASP A 41 -9.17 9.13 -7.69
CA ASP A 41 -10.23 9.68 -6.83
C ASP A 41 -11.38 8.69 -6.58
N SER A 42 -11.57 7.69 -7.44
CA SER A 42 -12.58 6.64 -7.26
C SER A 42 -12.27 5.71 -6.08
N ASP A 43 -11.04 5.76 -5.56
CA ASP A 43 -10.60 5.01 -4.38
C ASP A 43 -10.88 5.71 -3.05
N ALA A 44 -11.36 6.95 -3.06
CA ALA A 44 -11.52 7.72 -1.85
C ALA A 44 -12.56 7.13 -0.87
N THR A 45 -13.56 6.40 -1.35
CA THR A 45 -14.67 5.95 -0.48
C THR A 45 -14.39 4.62 0.20
N ASP A 46 -14.73 4.50 1.49
CA ASP A 46 -14.65 3.28 2.32
C ASP A 46 -13.28 2.58 2.36
N ARG A 47 -12.22 3.30 2.01
CA ARG A 47 -10.83 2.79 1.90
C ARG A 47 -10.23 2.25 3.19
N ALA A 48 -10.75 2.68 4.34
CA ALA A 48 -10.30 2.20 5.65
C ALA A 48 -10.78 0.78 6.00
N PHE A 49 -11.65 0.18 5.17
CA PHE A 49 -12.24 -1.14 5.43
C PHE A 49 -12.12 -2.05 4.22
N TRP A 50 -11.42 -3.18 4.38
CA TRP A 50 -11.34 -4.19 3.35
C TRP A 50 -12.55 -5.13 3.38
N THR A 51 -13.17 -5.33 2.23
CA THR A 51 -14.26 -6.27 1.98
C THR A 51 -13.95 -7.17 0.78
N PRO A 52 -14.64 -8.32 0.63
CA PRO A 52 -14.47 -9.15 -0.56
C PRO A 52 -14.73 -8.41 -1.88
N SER A 53 -15.59 -7.40 -1.88
CA SER A 53 -15.97 -6.62 -3.08
C SER A 53 -15.18 -5.32 -3.28
N ARG A 54 -14.51 -4.79 -2.25
CA ARG A 54 -13.78 -3.52 -2.29
C ARG A 54 -12.65 -3.50 -1.28
N GLY A 55 -11.54 -2.86 -1.63
CA GLY A 55 -10.34 -2.74 -0.81
C GLY A 55 -9.14 -3.30 -1.56
N ALA A 56 -8.01 -2.65 -1.39
CA ALA A 56 -6.81 -2.91 -2.18
C ALA A 56 -6.16 -4.24 -1.80
N ILE A 57 -5.42 -4.79 -2.74
CA ILE A 57 -4.74 -6.08 -2.62
C ILE A 57 -3.26 -5.87 -2.90
N PHE A 58 -2.41 -6.58 -2.17
CA PHE A 58 -0.98 -6.65 -2.46
C PHE A 58 -0.53 -8.09 -2.57
N LEU A 59 0.52 -8.32 -3.35
CA LEU A 59 1.08 -9.65 -3.55
C LEU A 59 2.17 -9.93 -2.51
N PRO A 60 2.24 -11.15 -1.96
CA PRO A 60 3.42 -11.59 -1.26
C PRO A 60 4.50 -11.95 -2.29
N ASN A 61 5.60 -11.22 -2.28
CA ASN A 61 6.76 -11.43 -3.14
C ASN A 61 7.79 -12.44 -2.54
N GLY A 62 7.47 -13.06 -1.40
CA GLY A 62 8.35 -14.05 -0.76
C GLY A 62 8.04 -15.51 -1.13
N ASN A 63 9.06 -16.24 -1.60
CA ASN A 63 9.03 -17.71 -1.63
C ASN A 63 9.38 -18.29 -0.24
N PRO A 64 8.67 -19.31 0.25
CA PRO A 64 9.06 -19.99 1.48
C PRO A 64 10.24 -20.91 1.21
N ILE A 65 11.48 -20.39 1.19
CA ILE A 65 12.67 -21.23 1.11
C ILE A 65 13.11 -21.59 2.53
N SER A 66 13.24 -22.89 2.80
CA SER A 66 13.60 -23.43 4.12
C SER A 66 15.04 -23.18 4.55
N ASN A 67 15.88 -22.66 3.65
CA ASN A 67 17.28 -22.38 3.93
C ASN A 67 17.45 -20.90 4.29
N HIS A 68 17.95 -20.63 5.49
CA HIS A 68 18.13 -19.27 6.02
C HIS A 68 19.03 -18.40 5.13
N GLU A 69 20.02 -19.00 4.45
CA GLU A 69 20.92 -18.29 3.52
C GLU A 69 20.22 -17.91 2.20
N LEU A 70 19.27 -18.72 1.74
CA LEU A 70 18.43 -18.38 0.59
C LEU A 70 17.29 -17.44 0.99
N ALA A 71 16.90 -17.47 2.27
CA ALA A 71 15.87 -16.61 2.81
C ALA A 71 16.26 -15.13 2.87
N SER A 72 17.57 -14.86 2.95
CA SER A 72 18.18 -13.53 2.83
C SER A 72 18.39 -13.06 1.39
N CYS A 73 18.14 -13.90 0.38
CA CYS A 73 18.26 -13.55 -1.03
C CYS A 73 16.91 -13.20 -1.68
N HIS A 74 15.83 -13.16 -0.91
CA HIS A 74 14.52 -12.74 -1.42
C HIS A 74 14.51 -11.25 -1.74
N ASP A 75 13.83 -10.89 -2.80
CA ASP A 75 13.68 -9.52 -3.28
C ASP A 75 12.99 -8.58 -2.28
N ALA A 76 12.07 -9.08 -1.47
CA ALA A 76 11.41 -8.32 -0.40
C ALA A 76 12.14 -8.36 0.96
N SER A 77 13.33 -8.97 1.07
CA SER A 77 14.03 -9.15 2.37
C SER A 77 14.90 -7.96 2.80
N GLY A 78 15.22 -7.05 1.88
CA GLY A 78 16.11 -5.91 2.10
C GLY A 78 15.40 -4.56 2.12
N HIS A 79 16.19 -3.50 1.98
CA HIS A 79 15.71 -2.11 1.86
C HIS A 79 15.64 -1.65 0.39
N LEU A 80 15.69 -2.59 -0.55
CA LEU A 80 15.60 -2.31 -1.99
C LEU A 80 14.33 -2.92 -2.55
N LEU A 81 13.60 -2.15 -3.36
CA LEU A 81 12.46 -2.65 -4.11
C LEU A 81 12.95 -3.27 -5.43
N LEU A 82 13.22 -4.59 -5.45
CA LEU A 82 13.85 -5.22 -6.61
C LEU A 82 12.89 -5.43 -7.80
N GLU A 83 11.59 -5.53 -7.55
CA GLU A 83 10.58 -5.69 -8.60
C GLU A 83 9.48 -4.61 -8.49
N PRO A 84 9.78 -3.35 -8.90
CA PRO A 84 8.81 -2.26 -8.82
C PRO A 84 7.52 -2.51 -9.62
N SER A 85 7.52 -3.43 -10.60
CA SER A 85 6.31 -3.72 -11.37
C SER A 85 5.25 -4.53 -10.60
N LEU A 86 5.61 -5.15 -9.47
CA LEU A 86 4.70 -5.96 -8.65
C LEU A 86 4.26 -5.28 -7.36
N VAL A 87 4.77 -4.08 -7.07
CA VAL A 87 4.44 -3.35 -5.86
C VAL A 87 3.00 -2.85 -5.91
N ALA A 88 2.26 -2.98 -4.81
CA ALA A 88 0.91 -2.44 -4.75
C ALA A 88 0.98 -0.91 -4.55
N PRO A 89 0.40 -0.11 -5.46
CA PRO A 89 0.54 1.34 -5.42
C PRO A 89 -0.29 1.96 -4.29
N LEU A 90 0.28 2.99 -3.69
CA LEU A 90 -0.32 3.84 -2.66
C LEU A 90 -0.04 5.30 -3.02
N LYS A 91 -0.95 6.22 -2.68
CA LYS A 91 -0.74 7.64 -2.96
C LYS A 91 -1.36 8.52 -1.89
N THR A 92 -0.64 9.55 -1.42
CA THR A 92 -1.27 10.61 -0.62
C THR A 92 -1.75 11.76 -1.51
N ILE A 93 -2.87 12.36 -1.14
CA ILE A 93 -3.37 13.57 -1.81
C ILE A 93 -2.54 14.78 -1.33
N PRO A 94 -2.09 15.65 -2.25
CA PRO A 94 -1.46 16.93 -1.93
C PRO A 94 -2.22 17.68 -0.83
N LEU A 95 -1.49 18.11 0.20
CA LEU A 95 -2.07 18.79 1.35
C LEU A 95 -1.28 20.06 1.67
N GLU A 96 -1.96 21.20 1.64
CA GLU A 96 -1.41 22.48 2.07
C GLU A 96 -1.13 22.46 3.58
N VAL A 97 0.15 22.57 3.94
CA VAL A 97 0.64 22.50 5.32
C VAL A 97 1.72 23.56 5.57
N SER A 98 1.97 23.87 6.84
CA SER A 98 3.06 24.77 7.24
C SER A 98 4.43 24.11 7.09
N ASP A 99 5.47 24.93 6.94
CA ASP A 99 6.84 24.47 6.67
C ASP A 99 7.45 23.58 7.78
N ASP A 100 6.93 23.68 9.01
CA ASP A 100 7.33 22.87 10.17
C ASP A 100 6.61 21.52 10.26
N THR A 101 5.77 21.20 9.28
CA THR A 101 4.98 19.96 9.25
C THR A 101 5.86 18.74 9.02
N ILE A 102 5.59 17.70 9.80
CA ILE A 102 6.20 16.37 9.67
C ILE A 102 5.10 15.34 9.49
N ALA A 103 5.31 14.35 8.62
CA ALA A 103 4.40 13.23 8.47
C ALA A 103 5.11 11.88 8.59
N HIS A 104 4.33 10.90 9.06
CA HIS A 104 4.74 9.52 9.22
C HIS A 104 3.80 8.61 8.44
N ILE A 105 4.37 7.59 7.79
CA ILE A 105 3.61 6.56 7.07
C ILE A 105 4.09 5.20 7.53
N TYR A 106 3.20 4.40 8.10
CA TYR A 106 3.56 3.13 8.72
C TYR A 106 2.43 2.10 8.62
N ALA A 107 2.81 0.83 8.71
CA ALA A 107 1.89 -0.30 8.64
C ALA A 107 1.50 -0.81 10.03
N THR A 108 0.26 -1.28 10.19
CA THR A 108 -0.23 -1.97 11.39
C THR A 108 -1.15 -3.14 11.00
N PRO A 109 -1.40 -4.11 11.90
CA PRO A 109 -0.76 -4.32 13.22
C PRO A 109 0.73 -4.68 13.09
N ASP A 110 1.45 -4.82 14.20
CA ASP A 110 2.87 -5.22 14.21
C ASP A 110 3.12 -6.51 13.42
N ALA A 111 2.19 -7.48 13.53
CA ALA A 111 2.24 -8.70 12.75
C ALA A 111 2.21 -8.44 11.22
N ALA A 112 1.53 -7.37 10.76
CA ALA A 112 1.55 -6.97 9.37
C ALA A 112 2.81 -6.16 9.03
N SER A 113 3.25 -5.25 9.90
CA SER A 113 4.43 -4.40 9.64
C SER A 113 5.72 -5.19 9.48
N GLU A 114 5.87 -6.31 10.21
CA GLU A 114 6.99 -7.25 10.02
C GLU A 114 6.98 -7.91 8.63
N ARG A 115 5.82 -8.01 7.99
CA ARG A 115 5.53 -8.79 6.77
C ARG A 115 5.28 -7.95 5.54
N VAL A 116 5.41 -6.63 5.65
CA VAL A 116 5.33 -5.72 4.51
C VAL A 116 6.52 -4.78 4.53
N ARG A 117 6.82 -4.20 3.38
CA ARG A 117 7.77 -3.10 3.25
C ARG A 117 7.07 -1.96 2.53
N LEU A 118 7.25 -0.76 3.05
CA LEU A 118 6.78 0.46 2.43
C LEU A 118 7.97 1.12 1.74
N PHE A 119 7.74 1.56 0.51
CA PHE A 119 8.71 2.33 -0.27
C PHE A 119 8.04 3.60 -0.75
N TYR A 120 8.82 4.68 -0.85
CA TYR A 120 8.36 5.91 -1.49
C TYR A 120 9.22 6.22 -2.71
N LEU A 121 8.60 6.83 -3.71
CA LEU A 121 9.30 7.31 -4.90
C LEU A 121 10.02 8.62 -4.54
N ASN A 122 11.35 8.63 -4.63
CA ASN A 122 12.22 9.73 -4.21
C ASN A 122 11.91 11.07 -4.90
N ASP A 123 11.47 10.99 -6.15
CA ASP A 123 11.09 12.14 -6.95
C ASP A 123 9.87 11.74 -7.80
N SER A 124 8.85 12.59 -7.81
CA SER A 124 7.66 12.46 -8.67
C SER A 124 7.98 12.34 -10.17
N SER A 125 9.15 12.81 -10.62
CA SER A 125 9.63 12.71 -12.00
C SER A 125 10.48 11.47 -12.27
N ALA A 126 10.86 10.72 -11.22
CA ALA A 126 11.66 9.51 -11.36
C ALA A 126 10.89 8.40 -12.08
N ASN A 127 11.61 7.52 -12.77
CA ASN A 127 11.03 6.37 -13.42
C ASN A 127 10.58 5.34 -12.37
N PRO A 128 9.27 5.09 -12.17
CA PRO A 128 8.80 4.16 -11.15
C PRO A 128 9.19 2.69 -11.44
N ALA A 129 9.65 2.38 -12.66
CA ALA A 129 10.12 1.05 -13.02
C ALA A 129 11.54 0.73 -12.53
N GLU A 130 12.28 1.71 -11.99
CA GLU A 130 13.67 1.54 -11.56
C GLU A 130 13.78 1.43 -10.05
N THR A 131 14.42 0.37 -9.54
CA THR A 131 14.68 0.17 -8.11
C THR A 131 15.34 1.38 -7.43
N ALA A 132 16.24 2.07 -8.13
CA ALA A 132 16.96 3.23 -7.60
C ALA A 132 16.05 4.46 -7.35
N SER A 133 14.87 4.51 -7.97
CA SER A 133 13.88 5.56 -7.75
C SER A 133 13.17 5.44 -6.41
N TRP A 134 13.24 4.28 -5.77
CA TRP A 134 12.50 3.97 -4.55
C TRP A 134 13.41 3.95 -3.33
N SER A 135 12.91 4.50 -2.23
CA SER A 135 13.55 4.46 -0.92
C SER A 135 12.66 3.76 0.09
N PHE A 136 13.28 2.94 0.94
CA PHE A 136 12.59 2.26 2.02
C PHE A 136 12.08 3.25 3.07
N VAL A 137 10.83 3.06 3.49
CA VAL A 137 10.20 3.80 4.60
C VAL A 137 10.29 2.91 5.84
N ASP A 138 11.28 3.18 6.68
CA ASP A 138 11.33 2.60 8.03
C ASP A 138 10.40 3.34 9.01
N LEU A 139 10.28 2.83 10.24
CA LEU A 139 9.39 3.39 11.27
C LEU A 139 9.80 4.78 11.78
N GLU A 140 11.07 5.14 11.64
CA GLU A 140 11.63 6.43 12.07
C GLU A 140 11.66 7.45 10.91
N PHE A 141 11.42 7.00 9.67
CA PHE A 141 11.39 7.84 8.50
C PHE A 141 10.32 8.93 8.62
N THR A 142 10.72 10.15 8.24
CA THR A 142 9.85 11.33 8.30
C THR A 142 9.75 12.02 6.95
N PHE A 143 8.52 12.35 6.57
CA PHE A 143 8.25 13.19 5.40
C PHE A 143 8.10 14.63 5.86
N ASN A 144 8.83 15.55 5.24
CA ASN A 144 8.72 16.98 5.53
C ASN A 144 7.51 17.62 4.82
N ALA A 145 7.27 18.91 5.10
CA ALA A 145 6.20 19.70 4.50
C ALA A 145 6.16 19.63 2.96
N SER A 146 7.32 19.68 2.27
CA SER A 146 7.33 19.63 0.80
C SER A 146 6.84 18.31 0.22
N HIS A 147 7.10 17.18 0.90
CA HIS A 147 6.54 15.89 0.49
C HIS A 147 5.01 15.87 0.67
N VAL A 148 4.51 16.40 1.79
CA VAL A 148 3.08 16.46 2.09
C VAL A 148 2.34 17.37 1.11
N GLN A 149 2.92 18.53 0.79
CA GLN A 149 2.38 19.48 -0.20
C GLN A 149 2.35 18.91 -1.62
N ALA A 150 3.37 18.13 -2.02
CA ALA A 150 3.42 17.52 -3.35
C ALA A 150 2.52 16.28 -3.48
N GLY A 151 2.18 15.63 -2.36
CA GLY A 151 1.66 14.27 -2.35
C GLY A 151 2.76 13.25 -2.55
N ILE A 152 2.62 12.10 -1.90
CA ILE A 152 3.65 11.06 -1.79
C ILE A 152 3.20 9.86 -2.59
N THR A 153 4.02 9.42 -3.54
CA THR A 153 3.82 8.16 -4.26
C THR A 153 4.54 7.05 -3.49
N LEU A 154 3.80 6.01 -3.17
CA LEU A 154 4.22 4.93 -2.28
C LEU A 154 3.95 3.59 -2.96
N GLY A 155 4.69 2.58 -2.52
CA GLY A 155 4.48 1.19 -2.89
C GLY A 155 4.55 0.32 -1.64
N ILE A 156 3.61 -0.60 -1.49
CA ILE A 156 3.66 -1.65 -0.48
C ILE A 156 4.00 -2.99 -1.12
N ASP A 157 5.07 -3.61 -0.63
CA ASP A 157 5.52 -4.93 -1.04
C ASP A 157 5.29 -5.93 0.10
N GLY A 158 4.72 -7.09 -0.23
CA GLY A 158 4.44 -8.15 0.74
C GLY A 158 5.64 -9.08 0.88
N TYR A 159 6.13 -9.29 2.08
CA TYR A 159 7.23 -10.23 2.33
C TYR A 159 6.75 -11.68 2.48
N GLU A 160 5.56 -11.89 3.04
CA GLU A 160 5.09 -13.23 3.44
C GLU A 160 3.60 -13.43 3.18
N PHE A 161 3.21 -14.64 2.79
CA PHE A 161 1.81 -15.05 2.74
C PHE A 161 1.29 -15.42 4.15
N VAL A 162 -0.03 -15.45 4.32
CA VAL A 162 -0.64 -15.88 5.59
C VAL A 162 -0.37 -17.36 5.85
N LYS A 163 0.43 -17.66 6.88
CA LYS A 163 0.72 -19.03 7.35
C LYS A 163 -0.14 -19.46 8.54
N ASP A 164 -0.54 -18.50 9.37
CA ASP A 164 -1.27 -18.75 10.61
C ASP A 164 -2.28 -17.62 10.86
N LEU A 165 -3.57 -17.92 10.70
CA LEU A 165 -4.66 -16.97 10.86
C LEU A 165 -4.81 -16.45 12.29
N ALA A 166 -4.28 -17.18 13.30
CA ALA A 166 -4.29 -16.71 14.68
C ALA A 166 -3.25 -15.59 14.92
N LYS A 167 -2.23 -15.49 14.06
CA LYS A 167 -1.19 -14.45 14.14
C LYS A 167 -1.51 -13.25 13.26
N TRP A 168 -1.96 -13.50 12.04
CA TRP A 168 -2.24 -12.47 11.06
C TRP A 168 -3.28 -12.95 10.06
N ASP A 169 -4.32 -12.15 9.83
CA ASP A 169 -5.43 -12.47 8.94
C ASP A 169 -5.18 -12.00 7.48
N GLY A 170 -3.96 -11.52 7.21
CA GLY A 170 -3.55 -11.00 5.92
C GLY A 170 -3.90 -9.53 5.68
N LYS A 171 -4.50 -8.83 6.65
CA LYS A 171 -4.83 -7.41 6.52
C LYS A 171 -3.70 -6.51 7.00
N VAL A 172 -3.47 -5.42 6.29
CA VAL A 172 -2.57 -4.35 6.70
C VAL A 172 -3.31 -3.03 6.61
N ARG A 173 -3.16 -2.20 7.64
CA ARG A 173 -3.61 -0.81 7.62
C ARG A 173 -2.38 0.07 7.51
N VAL A 174 -2.33 0.88 6.45
CA VAL A 174 -1.30 1.90 6.26
C VAL A 174 -1.86 3.21 6.78
N HIS A 175 -1.20 3.76 7.79
CA HIS A 175 -1.53 5.04 8.40
C HIS A 175 -0.73 6.15 7.73
N PHE A 176 -1.36 7.31 7.60
CA PHE A 176 -0.72 8.55 7.18
C PHE A 176 -1.03 9.62 8.23
N ASP A 177 -0.07 9.84 9.12
CA ASP A 177 -0.17 10.77 10.24
C ASP A 177 0.57 12.07 9.87
N VAL A 178 -0.11 13.21 9.98
CA VAL A 178 0.45 14.54 9.71
C VAL A 178 0.45 15.34 11.01
N HIS A 179 1.64 15.73 11.45
CA HIS A 179 1.90 16.50 12.64
C HIS A 179 2.14 17.96 12.24
N ALA A 180 1.19 18.84 12.57
CA ALA A 180 1.27 20.27 12.28
C ALA A 180 0.78 21.09 13.48
N ASN A 181 1.50 22.15 13.84
CA ASN A 181 1.11 23.10 14.91
C ASN A 181 0.76 22.42 16.26
N GLY A 182 1.48 21.35 16.62
CA GLY A 182 1.23 20.59 17.86
C GLY A 182 -0.01 19.71 17.83
N THR A 183 -0.66 19.54 16.68
CA THR A 183 -1.80 18.65 16.46
C THR A 183 -1.44 17.52 15.50
N VAL A 184 -2.12 16.39 15.63
CA VAL A 184 -1.97 15.26 14.72
C VAL A 184 -3.32 15.00 14.05
N VAL A 185 -3.31 15.01 12.72
CA VAL A 185 -4.43 14.59 11.88
C VAL A 185 -3.98 13.40 11.06
N PHE A 186 -4.88 12.44 10.82
CA PHE A 186 -4.49 11.18 10.18
C PHE A 186 -5.54 10.65 9.22
N ASP A 187 -5.09 9.74 8.38
CA ASP A 187 -5.92 8.92 7.51
C ASP A 187 -5.38 7.49 7.40
N VAL A 188 -6.22 6.55 6.99
CA VAL A 188 -5.88 5.13 6.93
C VAL A 188 -6.48 4.49 5.68
N VAL A 189 -5.70 3.62 5.04
CA VAL A 189 -6.18 2.69 4.01
C VAL A 189 -5.88 1.24 4.42
N GLU A 190 -6.84 0.34 4.21
CA GLU A 190 -6.70 -1.09 4.52
C GLU A 190 -6.49 -1.90 3.22
N LEU A 191 -5.47 -2.74 3.22
CA LEU A 191 -5.18 -3.69 2.14
C LEU A 191 -5.18 -5.13 2.67
N LYS A 192 -5.32 -6.10 1.76
CA LYS A 192 -5.21 -7.52 2.09
C LYS A 192 -4.23 -8.24 1.17
N VAL A 193 -3.38 -9.08 1.73
CA VAL A 193 -2.48 -9.94 0.96
C VAL A 193 -3.29 -10.94 0.13
N ALA A 194 -2.89 -11.15 -1.12
CA ALA A 194 -3.49 -12.15 -1.98
C ALA A 194 -3.28 -13.57 -1.44
N PRO A 195 -4.29 -14.46 -1.47
CA PRO A 195 -4.13 -15.85 -1.05
C PRO A 195 -3.38 -16.66 -2.12
N VAL A 196 -2.76 -17.75 -1.68
CA VAL A 196 -2.23 -18.78 -2.60
C VAL A 196 -3.39 -19.64 -3.10
N LEU A 197 -3.59 -19.69 -4.41
CA LEU A 197 -4.60 -20.52 -5.06
C LEU A 197 -3.95 -21.74 -5.71
N ASN A 198 -4.54 -22.91 -5.49
CA ASN A 198 -4.10 -24.13 -6.15
C ASN A 198 -4.91 -24.38 -7.42
N HIS A 199 -4.24 -24.91 -8.43
CA HIS A 199 -4.89 -25.35 -9.65
C HIS A 199 -5.64 -26.66 -9.43
N HIS A 200 -6.86 -26.77 -9.97
CA HIS A 200 -7.61 -28.03 -9.98
C HIS A 200 -7.42 -28.78 -11.30
N HIS A 201 -7.60 -30.10 -11.29
CA HIS A 201 -7.33 -30.98 -12.43
C HIS A 201 -8.22 -30.76 -13.67
N LEU A 202 -9.24 -29.89 -13.59
CA LEU A 202 -10.07 -29.50 -14.76
C LEU A 202 -9.59 -28.21 -15.42
N GLN A 203 -8.63 -27.50 -14.82
CA GLN A 203 -8.01 -26.35 -15.47
C GLN A 203 -7.09 -26.82 -16.59
N ARG A 204 -6.96 -26.00 -17.62
CA ARG A 204 -6.08 -26.27 -18.75
C ARG A 204 -4.64 -26.45 -18.24
N VAL A 205 -4.03 -27.57 -18.60
CA VAL A 205 -2.63 -27.84 -18.26
C VAL A 205 -1.73 -26.95 -19.12
N SER A 206 -0.87 -26.15 -18.49
CA SER A 206 0.11 -25.29 -19.18
C SER A 206 1.48 -25.96 -19.32
N ALA A 207 1.87 -26.80 -18.35
CA ALA A 207 3.16 -27.49 -18.34
C ALA A 207 3.05 -28.86 -17.65
N PHE A 208 3.89 -29.80 -18.08
CA PHE A 208 4.12 -31.07 -17.39
C PHE A 208 5.51 -31.05 -16.78
N VAL A 209 5.60 -31.37 -15.49
CA VAL A 209 6.88 -31.46 -14.76
C VAL A 209 7.08 -32.91 -14.33
N SER A 210 8.26 -33.46 -14.60
CA SER A 210 8.66 -34.81 -14.19
C SER A 210 10.14 -34.84 -13.81
N THR A 211 10.49 -35.74 -12.91
CA THR A 211 11.89 -36.08 -12.60
C THR A 211 12.33 -37.32 -13.38
N ALA A 212 13.63 -37.46 -13.64
CA ALA A 212 14.21 -38.63 -14.29
C ALA A 212 15.30 -39.24 -13.41
N ALA A 213 15.20 -40.55 -13.13
CA ALA A 213 16.23 -41.26 -12.39
C ALA A 213 17.42 -41.59 -13.31
N LYS A 214 18.64 -41.25 -12.89
CA LYS A 214 19.88 -41.53 -13.65
C LYS A 214 20.25 -43.02 -13.71
N SER A 215 19.84 -43.85 -12.73
CA SER A 215 20.32 -45.25 -12.62
C SER A 215 19.39 -46.33 -13.19
N LEU A 216 18.16 -45.99 -13.58
CA LEU A 216 17.19 -46.91 -14.23
C LEU A 216 16.93 -46.45 -15.67
N ILE A 217 17.95 -46.58 -16.50
CA ILE A 217 18.05 -45.94 -17.83
C ILE A 217 16.90 -46.31 -18.77
N LEU A 218 16.38 -47.55 -18.71
CA LEU A 218 15.35 -48.00 -19.65
C LEU A 218 13.92 -47.54 -19.26
N TYR A 219 13.52 -47.71 -18.00
CA TYR A 219 12.15 -47.37 -17.58
C TYR A 219 11.93 -45.86 -17.49
N SER A 220 12.94 -45.11 -17.03
CA SER A 220 12.91 -43.65 -16.94
C SER A 220 12.78 -42.99 -18.32
N SER A 221 13.45 -43.55 -19.34
CA SER A 221 13.40 -43.03 -20.72
C SER A 221 12.07 -43.33 -21.40
N ILE A 222 11.50 -44.52 -21.21
CA ILE A 222 10.15 -44.88 -21.73
C ILE A 222 9.09 -43.96 -21.13
N PHE A 223 9.09 -43.79 -19.81
CA PHE A 223 8.13 -42.90 -19.13
C PHE A 223 8.20 -41.46 -19.64
N SER A 224 9.42 -40.91 -19.73
CA SER A 224 9.62 -39.54 -20.22
C SER A 224 9.15 -39.37 -21.67
N ALA A 225 9.43 -40.34 -22.54
CA ALA A 225 8.99 -40.31 -23.94
C ALA A 225 7.46 -40.33 -24.08
N ASP A 226 6.77 -41.14 -23.29
CA ASP A 226 5.31 -41.21 -23.30
C ASP A 226 4.65 -39.97 -22.69
N LEU A 227 5.22 -39.41 -21.62
CA LEU A 227 4.76 -38.14 -21.05
C LEU A 227 4.84 -37.01 -22.06
N MET A 228 5.95 -36.89 -22.79
CA MET A 228 6.13 -35.88 -23.83
C MET A 228 5.12 -36.04 -24.98
N LYS A 229 4.82 -37.27 -25.40
CA LYS A 229 3.78 -37.53 -26.42
C LYS A 229 2.40 -37.10 -25.95
N ARG A 230 2.05 -37.37 -24.69
CA ARG A 230 0.76 -36.98 -24.11
C ARG A 230 0.65 -35.47 -23.92
N GLY A 231 1.73 -34.82 -23.49
CA GLY A 231 1.76 -33.36 -23.30
C GLY A 231 1.50 -32.59 -24.60
N ARG A 232 2.06 -33.04 -25.73
CA ARG A 232 1.81 -32.43 -27.05
C ARG A 232 0.37 -32.53 -27.54
N ARG A 233 -0.44 -33.44 -26.98
CA ARG A 233 -1.86 -33.62 -27.37
C ARG A 233 -2.83 -32.75 -26.56
N GLN A 234 -2.34 -32.06 -25.52
CA GLN A 234 -3.13 -31.24 -24.60
C GLN A 234 -3.00 -29.72 -24.90
N GLY A 235 -2.13 -29.34 -25.84
CA GLY A 235 -1.91 -27.96 -26.29
C GLY A 235 -2.97 -27.49 -27.27
#